data_AF-A0A635R8I5-F1
#
_entry.id   AF-A0A635R8I5-F1
#
_cell.length_a   1.000
_cell.length_b   1.000
_cell.length_c   1.000
_cell.angle_alpha   90.00
_cell.angle_beta   90.00
_cell.angle_gamma   90.00
#
_symmetry.space_group_name_H-M   'P 1'
#
loop_
_entity.id
_entity.type
_entity.pdbx_description
1 polymer ?
#
loop_
_entity_poly.entity_id
_entity_poly.type
_entity_poly.pdbx_seq_one_letter_code
_entity_poly.pdbx_strand_id
1 'polypeptide(L)'
;MALKNAYNGTPFNTIDLTRLHADLELARKVNQTVAQSEEVHYVIETADVKPFPLPIVIGDDVYVDARTFTTLDKNGELKIRNPIEHQLRLDEARWELVWKRNNDKLGALMARMSYHHEIFSRWISDAIEHTYALAPYQSGQVKALAALFSVGQFYNNFEDEVKMLRMQQQLERELRLSPQFFETVTGNTEFLFPRNIGEFVEMVKAAGIPRLNELSVVSLQSMLATSLGSYISYDRQLVTSAIEYPPSLFVIVRTCLENSVFNRSRLGGLIKKCDVAKRKDAFTIAYDTLLNQNTKPLNIQ
;
A
#
# COMPACT_ATOMS: atom_id res chain seq x y z
N MET A 1 -6.91 -11.84 -7.99
CA MET A 1 -5.76 -11.36 -8.81
C MET A 1 -5.15 -10.17 -8.08
N ALA A 2 -3.82 -10.10 -8.03
CA ALA A 2 -3.09 -8.91 -7.59
C ALA A 2 -3.54 -7.70 -8.43
N LEU A 3 -3.67 -6.54 -7.79
CA LEU A 3 -4.08 -5.33 -8.47
C LEU A 3 -2.98 -4.88 -9.45
N LYS A 4 -3.38 -4.46 -10.65
CA LYS A 4 -2.43 -3.92 -11.65
C LYS A 4 -1.90 -2.54 -11.25
N ASN A 5 -2.74 -1.75 -10.57
CA ASN A 5 -2.40 -0.45 -9.97
C ASN A 5 -3.38 -0.14 -8.83
N ALA A 6 -3.12 0.95 -8.10
CA ALA A 6 -3.97 1.39 -6.99
C ALA A 6 -5.44 1.63 -7.41
N TYR A 7 -5.67 2.15 -8.62
CA TYR A 7 -7.01 2.51 -9.09
C TYR A 7 -7.90 1.31 -9.47
N ASN A 8 -7.32 0.11 -9.58
CA ASN A 8 -8.10 -1.12 -9.70
C ASN A 8 -8.67 -1.61 -8.36
N GLY A 9 -8.25 -1.01 -7.24
CA GLY A 9 -8.76 -1.33 -5.91
C GLY A 9 -10.17 -0.79 -5.68
N THR A 10 -10.86 -1.38 -4.71
CA THR A 10 -12.24 -1.03 -4.32
C THR A 10 -12.47 0.46 -4.00
N PRO A 11 -11.53 1.25 -3.44
CA PRO A 11 -11.81 2.67 -3.15
C PRO A 11 -11.79 3.60 -4.38
N PHE A 12 -11.26 3.18 -5.52
CA PHE A 12 -11.00 4.07 -6.66
C PHE A 12 -11.60 3.62 -7.98
N ASN A 13 -12.22 2.44 -8.02
CA ASN A 13 -12.79 1.85 -9.24
C ASN A 13 -13.94 2.67 -9.87
N THR A 14 -14.42 3.72 -9.20
CA THR A 14 -15.44 4.65 -9.70
C THR A 14 -14.85 5.90 -10.37
N ILE A 15 -13.53 6.10 -10.33
CA ILE A 15 -12.86 7.23 -10.98
C ILE A 15 -12.80 6.98 -12.49
N ASP A 16 -13.24 7.97 -13.27
CA ASP A 16 -13.14 7.96 -14.74
C ASP A 16 -11.68 8.18 -15.17
N LEU A 17 -10.92 7.09 -15.20
CA LEU A 17 -9.52 7.09 -15.63
C LEU A 17 -9.36 7.45 -17.11
N THR A 18 -10.33 7.11 -17.97
CA THR A 18 -10.22 7.38 -19.40
C THR A 18 -10.17 8.89 -19.67
N ARG A 19 -11.09 9.64 -19.06
CA ARG A 19 -11.07 11.10 -19.15
C ARG A 19 -9.82 11.68 -18.50
N LEU A 20 -9.46 11.20 -17.31
CA LEU A 20 -8.30 11.72 -16.58
C LEU A 20 -6.99 11.49 -17.34
N HIS A 21 -6.84 10.36 -18.05
CA HIS A 21 -5.69 10.11 -18.91
C HIS A 21 -5.60 11.12 -20.06
N ALA A 22 -6.73 11.40 -20.73
CA ALA A 22 -6.77 12.38 -21.81
C ALA A 22 -6.41 13.79 -21.32
N ASP A 23 -6.94 14.19 -20.16
CA ASP A 23 -6.66 15.49 -19.54
C ASP A 23 -5.16 15.61 -19.16
N LEU A 24 -4.54 14.54 -18.63
CA LEU A 24 -3.11 14.49 -18.29
C LEU A 24 -2.20 14.57 -19.51
N GLU A 25 -2.51 13.82 -20.58
CA GLU A 25 -1.77 13.89 -21.83
C GLU A 25 -1.85 15.27 -22.48
N LEU A 26 -3.03 15.91 -22.41
CA LEU A 26 -3.21 17.28 -22.88
C LEU A 26 -2.38 18.26 -22.04
N ALA A 27 -2.47 18.20 -20.71
CA ALA A 27 -1.72 19.04 -19.79
C ALA A 27 -0.21 18.98 -20.06
N ARG A 28 0.32 17.78 -20.33
CA ARG A 28 1.74 17.62 -20.72
C ARG A 28 2.06 18.31 -22.04
N LYS A 29 1.22 18.18 -23.06
CA LYS A 29 1.42 18.82 -24.38
C LYS A 29 1.38 20.35 -24.31
N VAL A 30 0.64 20.92 -23.36
CA VAL A 30 0.53 22.37 -23.16
C VAL A 30 1.44 22.92 -22.05
N ASN A 31 2.46 22.15 -21.63
CA ASN A 31 3.45 22.53 -20.61
C ASN A 31 2.85 22.89 -19.23
N GLN A 32 1.75 22.25 -18.85
CA GLN A 32 1.13 22.35 -17.53
C GLN A 32 1.62 21.26 -16.55
N THR A 33 2.72 20.58 -16.91
CA THR A 33 3.38 19.58 -16.07
C THR A 33 4.86 19.88 -15.94
N VAL A 34 5.46 19.58 -14.79
CA VAL A 34 6.90 19.75 -14.54
C VAL A 34 7.55 18.37 -14.40
N ALA A 35 8.55 18.07 -15.23
CA ALA A 35 9.26 16.80 -15.19
C ALA A 35 10.20 16.72 -13.96
N GLN A 36 10.03 15.70 -13.15
CA GLN A 36 10.93 15.34 -12.04
C GLN A 36 11.88 14.21 -12.40
N SER A 37 11.62 13.52 -13.50
CA SER A 37 12.54 12.62 -14.20
C SER A 37 12.06 12.49 -15.65
N GLU A 38 12.70 11.62 -16.44
CA GLU A 38 12.17 11.25 -17.76
C GLU A 38 10.77 10.59 -17.67
N GLU A 39 10.42 10.03 -16.52
CA GLU A 39 9.22 9.19 -16.33
C GLU A 39 8.21 9.79 -15.35
N VAL A 40 8.60 10.71 -14.46
CA VAL A 40 7.72 11.27 -13.43
C VAL A 40 7.42 12.74 -13.70
N HIS A 41 6.13 13.07 -13.80
CA HIS A 41 5.64 14.41 -14.15
C HIS A 41 4.70 14.94 -13.07
N TYR A 42 4.96 16.14 -12.60
CA TYR A 42 4.12 16.83 -11.62
C TYR A 42 3.07 17.68 -12.31
N VAL A 43 1.81 17.45 -11.98
CA VAL A 43 0.69 18.30 -12.34
C VAL A 43 0.65 19.47 -11.37
N ILE A 44 0.76 20.69 -11.90
CA ILE A 44 0.89 21.93 -11.11
C ILE A 44 -0.39 22.75 -11.16
N GLU A 45 -0.43 23.86 -10.43
CA GLU A 45 -1.65 24.65 -10.22
C GLU A 45 -2.25 25.26 -11.50
N THR A 46 -1.47 25.40 -12.56
CA THR A 46 -1.92 25.92 -13.86
C THR A 46 -2.62 24.86 -14.72
N ALA A 47 -2.60 23.59 -14.32
CA ALA A 47 -3.16 22.50 -15.09
C ALA A 47 -4.69 22.42 -14.99
N ASP A 48 -5.35 22.32 -16.15
CA ASP A 48 -6.79 22.04 -16.22
C ASP A 48 -7.07 20.54 -16.13
N VAL A 49 -6.64 19.93 -15.02
CA VAL A 49 -6.82 18.51 -14.73
C VAL A 49 -7.51 18.38 -13.37
N LYS A 50 -8.58 17.58 -13.28
CA LYS A 50 -9.25 17.33 -12.00
C LYS A 50 -8.28 16.78 -10.96
N PRO A 51 -8.39 17.16 -9.68
CA PRO A 51 -7.55 16.61 -8.63
C PRO A 51 -7.67 15.09 -8.52
N PHE A 52 -6.53 14.43 -8.31
CA PHE A 52 -6.46 12.99 -8.17
C PHE A 52 -5.52 12.59 -7.02
N PRO A 53 -5.89 11.58 -6.22
CA PRO A 53 -5.26 11.36 -4.92
C PRO A 53 -3.94 10.60 -4.95
N LEU A 54 -3.75 9.71 -5.92
CA LEU A 54 -2.59 8.81 -6.04
C LEU A 54 -1.98 8.90 -7.45
N PRO A 55 -0.69 8.59 -7.64
CA PRO A 55 -0.05 8.68 -8.95
C PRO A 55 -0.73 7.83 -10.03
N ILE A 56 -0.76 8.34 -11.26
CA ILE A 56 -1.42 7.69 -12.41
C ILE A 56 -0.38 7.34 -13.46
N VAL A 57 -0.38 6.08 -13.90
CA VAL A 57 0.53 5.59 -14.94
C VAL A 57 -0.14 5.63 -16.31
N ILE A 58 0.50 6.28 -17.28
CA ILE A 58 0.08 6.29 -18.70
C ILE A 58 1.31 5.96 -19.55
N GLY A 59 1.27 4.83 -20.26
CA GLY A 59 2.47 4.34 -20.93
C GLY A 59 3.57 4.11 -19.88
N ASP A 60 4.76 4.66 -20.10
CA ASP A 60 5.89 4.60 -19.16
C ASP A 60 6.03 5.87 -18.29
N ASP A 61 5.10 6.80 -18.42
CA ASP A 61 5.06 8.01 -17.62
C ASP A 61 4.12 7.86 -16.41
N VAL A 62 4.46 8.56 -15.33
CA VAL A 62 3.71 8.62 -14.09
C VAL A 62 3.40 10.08 -13.78
N TYR A 63 2.14 10.37 -13.51
CA TYR A 63 1.68 11.71 -13.18
C TYR A 63 1.34 11.79 -11.70
N VAL A 64 1.79 12.86 -11.05
CA VAL A 64 1.53 13.13 -9.63
C VAL A 64 0.84 14.47 -9.50
N ASP A 65 -0.28 14.52 -8.77
CA ASP A 65 -0.91 15.79 -8.41
C ASP A 65 -0.06 16.51 -7.36
N ALA A 66 0.73 17.48 -7.80
CA ALA A 66 1.69 18.18 -6.95
C ALA A 66 1.10 19.42 -6.25
N ARG A 67 -0.14 19.78 -6.56
CA ARG A 67 -0.78 21.02 -6.09
C ARG A 67 -0.92 21.09 -4.58
N THR A 68 -0.94 19.95 -3.90
CA THR A 68 -1.08 19.88 -2.44
C THR A 68 0.22 20.15 -1.69
N PHE A 69 1.38 19.87 -2.31
CA PHE A 69 2.69 19.99 -1.66
C PHE A 69 3.67 20.93 -2.37
N THR A 70 3.28 21.56 -3.49
CA THR A 70 4.08 22.54 -4.24
C THR A 70 3.30 23.83 -4.52
N THR A 71 4.01 24.86 -4.97
CA THR A 71 3.48 26.13 -5.48
C THR A 71 4.41 26.63 -6.57
N LEU A 72 3.94 27.47 -7.48
CA LEU A 72 4.85 28.23 -8.34
C LEU A 72 5.28 29.51 -7.61
N ASP A 73 6.53 29.91 -7.82
CA ASP A 73 7.01 31.22 -7.41
C ASP A 73 6.67 32.31 -8.44
N LYS A 74 7.13 33.55 -8.21
CA LYS A 74 6.85 34.67 -9.12
C LYS A 74 7.49 34.52 -10.51
N ASN A 75 8.52 33.68 -10.63
CA ASN A 75 9.22 33.40 -11.88
C ASN A 75 8.63 32.18 -12.60
N GLY A 76 7.64 31.51 -11.99
CA GLY A 76 7.06 30.26 -12.51
C GLY A 76 7.88 29.02 -12.15
N GLU A 77 8.85 29.13 -11.24
CA GLU A 77 9.64 27.99 -10.77
C GLU A 77 8.87 27.23 -9.68
N LEU A 78 9.02 25.90 -9.70
CA LEU A 78 8.32 25.03 -8.76
C LEU A 78 9.00 25.05 -7.39
N LYS A 79 8.26 25.45 -6.35
CA LYS A 79 8.71 25.44 -4.97
C LYS A 79 7.99 24.36 -4.15
N ILE A 80 8.77 23.51 -3.49
CA ILE A 80 8.26 22.50 -2.56
C ILE A 80 7.86 23.17 -1.23
N ARG A 81 6.58 23.02 -0.84
CA ARG A 81 6.01 23.55 0.42
C ARG A 81 6.01 22.52 1.53
N ASN A 82 5.80 21.24 1.20
CA ASN A 82 5.80 20.14 2.15
C ASN A 82 6.80 19.06 1.70
N PRO A 83 8.05 19.06 2.22
CA PRO A 83 9.08 18.11 1.84
C PRO A 83 8.74 16.65 2.14
N ILE A 84 7.99 16.39 3.22
CA ILE A 84 7.59 15.03 3.62
C ILE A 84 6.59 14.47 2.61
N GLU A 85 5.56 15.25 2.28
CA GLU A 85 4.57 14.84 1.28
C GLU A 85 5.20 14.74 -0.11
N HIS A 86 6.10 15.65 -0.47
CA HIS A 86 6.87 15.58 -1.71
C HIS A 86 7.61 14.26 -1.85
N GLN A 87 8.43 13.89 -0.84
CA GLN A 87 9.19 12.64 -0.90
C GLN A 87 8.27 11.42 -0.97
N LEU A 88 7.20 11.40 -0.16
CA LEU A 88 6.21 10.33 -0.16
C LEU A 88 5.57 10.15 -1.54
N ARG A 89 5.16 11.23 -2.20
CA ARG A 89 4.45 11.18 -3.49
C ARG A 89 5.39 10.84 -4.64
N LEU A 90 6.65 11.28 -4.55
CA LEU A 90 7.68 10.88 -5.50
C LEU A 90 7.99 9.39 -5.40
N ASP A 91 8.17 8.88 -4.18
CA ASP A 91 8.36 7.46 -3.91
C ASP A 91 7.17 6.64 -4.40
N GLU A 92 5.95 7.09 -4.15
CA GLU A 92 4.73 6.44 -4.63
C GLU A 92 4.71 6.34 -6.16
N ALA A 93 5.05 7.43 -6.86
CA ALA A 93 5.12 7.43 -8.32
C ALA A 93 6.16 6.44 -8.85
N ARG A 94 7.32 6.36 -8.20
CA ARG A 94 8.38 5.42 -8.56
C ARG A 94 7.97 3.98 -8.28
N TRP A 95 7.22 3.74 -7.20
CA TRP A 95 6.70 2.43 -6.86
C TRP A 95 5.65 1.91 -7.84
N GLU A 96 4.84 2.78 -8.45
CA GLU A 96 3.97 2.39 -9.55
C GLU A 96 4.76 1.77 -10.72
N LEU A 97 5.94 2.34 -11.05
CA LEU A 97 6.83 1.79 -12.07
C LEU A 97 7.46 0.47 -11.64
N VAL A 98 7.94 0.38 -10.39
CA VAL A 98 8.47 -0.89 -9.84
C VAL A 98 7.41 -1.98 -9.95
N TRP A 99 6.18 -1.69 -9.52
CA TRP A 99 5.08 -2.65 -9.52
C TRP A 99 4.74 -3.09 -10.95
N LYS A 100 4.52 -2.14 -11.86
CA LYS A 100 4.25 -2.40 -13.29
C LYS A 100 5.34 -3.27 -13.92
N ARG A 101 6.62 -2.96 -13.69
CA ARG A 101 7.78 -3.66 -14.28
C ARG A 101 7.99 -5.06 -13.69
N ASN A 102 7.43 -5.34 -12.52
CA ASN A 102 7.55 -6.63 -11.83
C ASN A 102 6.23 -7.40 -11.75
N ASN A 103 5.21 -7.04 -12.53
CA ASN A 103 3.88 -7.64 -12.49
C ASN A 103 3.89 -9.18 -12.62
N ASP A 104 4.87 -9.74 -13.32
CA ASP A 104 5.00 -11.18 -13.56
C ASP A 104 5.90 -11.86 -12.50
N LYS A 105 6.49 -11.08 -11.59
CA LYS A 105 7.50 -11.48 -10.60
C LYS A 105 7.19 -10.95 -9.20
N LEU A 106 5.91 -10.69 -8.90
CA LEU A 106 5.48 -10.10 -7.64
C LEU A 106 5.88 -10.93 -6.41
N GLY A 107 5.92 -12.26 -6.50
CA GLY A 107 6.44 -13.11 -5.41
C GLY A 107 7.93 -12.89 -5.10
N ALA A 108 8.75 -12.55 -6.10
CA ALA A 108 10.16 -12.19 -5.88
C ALA A 108 10.28 -10.77 -5.30
N LEU A 109 9.41 -9.85 -5.72
CA LEU A 109 9.31 -8.51 -5.15
C LEU A 109 8.95 -8.56 -3.66
N MET A 110 7.96 -9.39 -3.31
CA MET A 110 7.52 -9.68 -1.95
C MET A 110 8.70 -10.12 -1.06
N ALA A 111 9.51 -11.06 -1.53
CA ALA A 111 10.66 -11.59 -0.79
C ALA A 111 11.72 -10.52 -0.49
N ARG A 112 11.90 -9.53 -1.37
CA ARG A 112 12.82 -8.40 -1.17
C ARG A 112 12.31 -7.38 -0.15
N MET A 113 10.98 -7.24 -0.02
CA MET A 113 10.33 -6.37 0.95
C MET A 113 9.93 -7.14 2.20
N SER A 114 10.94 -7.64 2.92
CA SER A 114 10.74 -8.39 4.16
C SER A 114 9.97 -7.57 5.21
N TYR A 115 9.25 -8.24 6.13
CA TYR A 115 8.47 -7.66 7.23
C TYR A 115 7.12 -7.01 6.87
N HIS A 116 6.75 -6.88 5.59
CA HIS A 116 5.45 -6.28 5.26
C HIS A 116 4.27 -7.10 5.79
N HIS A 117 4.38 -8.44 5.83
CA HIS A 117 3.37 -9.31 6.45
C HIS A 117 3.19 -9.04 7.96
N GLU A 118 4.28 -8.75 8.68
CA GLU A 118 4.23 -8.41 10.13
C GLU A 118 3.47 -7.10 10.34
N ILE A 119 3.82 -6.08 9.58
CA ILE A 119 3.21 -4.75 9.68
C ILE A 119 1.73 -4.84 9.29
N PHE A 120 1.44 -5.45 8.14
CA PHE A 120 0.08 -5.56 7.62
C PHE A 120 -0.81 -6.39 8.57
N SER A 121 -0.36 -7.57 8.97
CA SER A 121 -1.15 -8.45 9.85
C SER A 121 -1.48 -7.78 11.18
N ARG A 122 -0.50 -7.13 11.82
CA ARG A 122 -0.73 -6.38 13.06
C ARG A 122 -1.65 -5.19 12.85
N TRP A 123 -1.47 -4.44 11.76
CA TRP A 123 -2.29 -3.27 11.50
C TRP A 123 -3.77 -3.61 11.31
N ILE A 124 -4.05 -4.63 10.49
CA ILE A 124 -5.42 -5.11 10.26
C ILE A 124 -5.99 -5.77 11.52
N SER A 125 -5.21 -6.64 12.20
CA SER A 125 -5.70 -7.32 13.41
C SER A 125 -5.99 -6.35 14.54
N ASP A 126 -5.11 -5.38 14.79
CA ASP A 126 -5.31 -4.38 15.85
C ASP A 126 -6.54 -3.50 15.57
N ALA A 127 -6.84 -3.22 14.29
CA ALA A 127 -8.05 -2.51 13.86
C ALA A 127 -9.33 -3.27 14.18
N ILE A 128 -9.36 -4.54 13.82
CA ILE A 128 -10.52 -5.40 14.04
C ILE A 128 -10.66 -5.72 15.54
N GLU A 129 -9.58 -6.07 16.23
CA GLU A 129 -9.56 -6.37 17.67
C GLU A 129 -10.12 -5.21 18.49
N HIS A 130 -9.61 -3.99 18.26
CA HIS A 130 -10.05 -2.82 19.02
C HIS A 130 -11.54 -2.50 18.77
N THR A 131 -12.02 -2.70 17.55
CA THR A 131 -13.40 -2.34 17.18
C THR A 131 -14.41 -3.37 17.70
N TYR A 132 -14.06 -4.65 17.65
CA TYR A 132 -14.98 -5.75 18.02
C TYR A 132 -14.71 -6.33 19.41
N ALA A 133 -13.68 -5.86 20.13
CA ALA A 133 -13.24 -6.33 21.43
C ALA A 133 -13.05 -7.87 21.45
N LEU A 134 -12.17 -8.34 20.57
CA LEU A 134 -11.91 -9.78 20.38
C LEU A 134 -11.10 -10.36 21.55
N ALA A 135 -11.36 -11.62 21.90
CA ALA A 135 -10.53 -12.36 22.84
C ALA A 135 -9.14 -12.66 22.23
N PRO A 136 -8.09 -12.91 23.03
CA PRO A 136 -6.73 -13.15 22.53
C PRO A 136 -6.64 -14.25 21.46
N TYR A 137 -7.40 -15.33 21.63
CA TYR A 137 -7.46 -16.41 20.65
C TYR A 137 -8.06 -15.95 19.31
N GLN A 138 -9.17 -15.22 19.35
CA GLN A 138 -9.83 -14.66 18.15
C GLN A 138 -8.95 -13.62 17.45
N SER A 139 -8.24 -12.78 18.22
CA SER A 139 -7.25 -11.84 17.67
C SER A 139 -6.12 -12.60 16.95
N GLY A 140 -5.62 -13.70 17.54
CA GLY A 140 -4.64 -14.58 16.89
C GLY A 140 -5.11 -15.14 15.54
N GLN A 141 -6.38 -15.57 15.45
CA GLN A 141 -7.00 -16.04 14.20
C GLN A 141 -7.08 -14.92 13.15
N VAL A 142 -7.57 -13.74 13.53
CA VAL A 142 -7.64 -12.57 12.62
C VAL A 142 -6.25 -12.15 12.13
N LYS A 143 -5.25 -12.21 13.00
CA LYS A 143 -3.87 -11.89 12.64
C LYS A 143 -3.28 -12.92 11.65
N ALA A 144 -3.55 -14.21 11.84
CA ALA A 144 -3.17 -15.25 10.89
C ALA A 144 -3.85 -15.03 9.52
N LEU A 145 -5.15 -14.75 9.50
CA LEU A 145 -5.91 -14.41 8.30
C LEU A 145 -5.34 -13.19 7.57
N ALA A 146 -5.04 -12.11 8.30
CA ALA A 146 -4.47 -10.90 7.72
C ALA A 146 -3.06 -11.14 7.16
N ALA A 147 -2.29 -12.04 7.77
CA ALA A 147 -0.99 -12.46 7.24
C ALA A 147 -1.14 -13.23 5.91
N LEU A 148 -2.07 -14.18 5.84
CA LEU A 148 -2.39 -14.88 4.59
C LEU A 148 -2.85 -13.88 3.51
N PHE A 149 -3.70 -12.92 3.85
CA PHE A 149 -4.13 -11.90 2.91
C PHE A 149 -2.95 -11.07 2.38
N SER A 150 -2.03 -10.64 3.24
CA SER A 150 -0.86 -9.88 2.80
C SER A 150 0.03 -10.62 1.79
N VAL A 151 0.11 -11.96 1.89
CA VAL A 151 0.78 -12.79 0.88
C VAL A 151 -0.04 -12.84 -0.40
N GLY A 152 -1.34 -13.11 -0.31
CA GLY A 152 -2.21 -13.27 -1.47
C GLY A 152 -2.29 -12.04 -2.38
N GLN A 153 -2.00 -10.84 -1.85
CA GLN A 153 -1.86 -9.60 -2.64
C GLN A 153 -0.75 -9.65 -3.71
N PHE A 154 0.23 -10.55 -3.58
CA PHE A 154 1.34 -10.71 -4.55
C PHE A 154 1.14 -11.90 -5.49
N TYR A 155 0.12 -12.73 -5.28
CA TYR A 155 -0.07 -13.97 -6.03
C TYR A 155 -1.43 -13.98 -6.71
N ASN A 156 -1.42 -14.11 -8.04
CA ASN A 156 -2.64 -14.27 -8.82
C ASN A 156 -3.28 -15.64 -8.59
N ASN A 157 -2.46 -16.69 -8.64
CA ASN A 157 -2.74 -18.06 -8.23
C ASN A 157 -1.42 -18.68 -7.75
N PHE A 158 -1.48 -19.54 -6.74
CA PHE A 158 -0.39 -20.44 -6.43
C PHE A 158 -0.51 -21.68 -7.31
N GLU A 159 0.50 -21.95 -8.12
CA GLU A 159 0.54 -23.15 -8.98
C GLU A 159 0.92 -24.42 -8.21
N ASP A 160 1.50 -24.27 -7.02
CA ASP A 160 2.09 -25.36 -6.23
C ASP A 160 1.64 -25.29 -4.76
N GLU A 161 0.93 -26.33 -4.31
CA GLU A 161 0.50 -26.50 -2.91
C GLU A 161 1.66 -26.57 -1.92
N VAL A 162 2.81 -27.12 -2.34
CA VAL A 162 4.00 -27.19 -1.48
C VAL A 162 4.53 -25.78 -1.22
N LYS A 163 4.52 -24.91 -2.22
CA LYS A 163 4.89 -23.49 -2.06
C LYS A 163 3.94 -22.76 -1.12
N MET A 164 2.63 -23.03 -1.22
CA MET A 164 1.63 -22.47 -0.31
C MET A 164 1.91 -22.84 1.15
N LEU A 165 2.15 -24.13 1.43
CA LEU A 165 2.44 -24.61 2.77
C LEU A 165 3.75 -24.01 3.32
N ARG A 166 4.79 -23.90 2.49
CA ARG A 166 6.06 -23.26 2.87
C ARG A 166 5.88 -21.79 3.24
N MET A 167 5.02 -21.06 2.53
CA MET A 167 4.69 -19.67 2.87
C MET A 167 3.95 -19.57 4.19
N GLN A 168 2.98 -20.44 4.45
CA GLN A 168 2.32 -20.48 5.76
C GLN A 168 3.31 -20.75 6.89
N GLN A 169 4.19 -21.74 6.76
CA GLN A 169 5.23 -22.04 7.74
C GLN A 169 6.24 -20.90 7.93
N GLN A 170 6.48 -20.09 6.90
CA GLN A 170 7.26 -18.87 7.03
C GLN A 170 6.52 -17.82 7.87
N LEU A 171 5.23 -17.59 7.61
CA LEU A 171 4.41 -16.67 8.40
C LEU A 171 4.31 -17.07 9.87
N GLU A 172 4.14 -18.36 10.17
CA GLU A 172 4.14 -18.91 11.53
C GLU A 172 5.41 -18.50 12.30
N ARG A 173 6.57 -18.67 11.67
CA ARG A 173 7.88 -18.33 12.25
C ARG A 173 8.09 -16.83 12.38
N GLU A 174 7.78 -16.07 11.35
CA GLU A 174 7.99 -14.61 11.33
C GLU A 174 7.07 -13.88 12.33
N LEU A 175 5.82 -14.31 12.42
CA LEU A 175 4.83 -13.68 13.30
C LEU A 175 4.82 -14.25 14.72
N ARG A 176 5.57 -15.34 14.94
CA ARG A 176 5.59 -16.11 16.20
C ARG A 176 4.18 -16.54 16.62
N LEU A 177 3.40 -16.98 15.63
CA LEU A 177 2.04 -17.48 15.84
C LEU A 177 2.05 -19.00 15.88
N SER A 178 1.22 -19.56 16.75
CA SER A 178 1.03 -21.01 16.84
C SER A 178 0.41 -21.55 15.54
N PRO A 179 0.86 -22.71 15.02
CA PRO A 179 0.29 -23.31 13.81
C PRO A 179 -1.24 -23.51 13.88
N GLN A 180 -1.77 -23.76 15.08
CA GLN A 180 -3.21 -23.92 15.31
C GLN A 180 -4.03 -22.68 14.89
N PHE A 181 -3.45 -21.47 14.95
CA PHE A 181 -4.16 -20.28 14.46
C PHE A 181 -4.38 -20.33 12.95
N PHE A 182 -3.44 -20.87 12.19
CA PHE A 182 -3.59 -21.06 10.76
C PHE A 182 -4.54 -22.22 10.47
N GLU A 183 -4.35 -23.38 11.11
CA GLU A 183 -5.21 -24.56 10.92
C GLU A 183 -6.70 -24.31 11.18
N THR A 184 -7.03 -23.38 12.09
CA THR A 184 -8.44 -23.06 12.40
C THR A 184 -9.10 -22.09 11.42
N VAL A 185 -8.31 -21.38 10.61
CA VAL A 185 -8.83 -20.41 9.66
C VAL A 185 -8.68 -20.87 8.21
N THR A 186 -7.74 -21.77 7.94
CA THR A 186 -7.53 -22.37 6.62
C THR A 186 -8.51 -23.53 6.38
N GLY A 187 -8.95 -23.71 5.13
CA GLY A 187 -9.91 -24.77 4.75
C GLY A 187 -11.38 -24.41 4.92
N ASN A 188 -11.71 -23.24 5.47
CA ASN A 188 -13.09 -22.75 5.58
C ASN A 188 -13.59 -22.06 4.29
N THR A 189 -12.71 -21.82 3.31
CA THR A 189 -12.96 -21.17 2.02
C THR A 189 -12.24 -21.92 0.90
N GLU A 190 -12.64 -21.69 -0.36
CA GLU A 190 -12.00 -22.33 -1.54
C GLU A 190 -10.56 -21.86 -1.81
N PHE A 191 -10.16 -20.73 -1.22
CA PHE A 191 -8.83 -20.17 -1.32
C PHE A 191 -8.13 -20.16 0.04
N LEU A 192 -6.82 -20.42 0.03
CA LEU A 192 -5.98 -20.38 1.22
C LEU A 192 -5.44 -18.97 1.51
N PHE A 193 -5.07 -18.24 0.46
CA PHE A 193 -4.54 -16.89 0.53
C PHE A 193 -5.53 -15.94 -0.16
N PRO A 194 -6.28 -15.12 0.60
CA PRO A 194 -7.16 -14.12 0.03
C PRO A 194 -6.39 -13.17 -0.90
N ARG A 195 -6.94 -12.85 -2.06
CA ARG A 195 -6.27 -12.04 -3.09
C ARG A 195 -6.77 -10.60 -3.15
N ASN A 196 -7.93 -10.33 -2.56
CA ASN A 196 -8.57 -9.03 -2.48
C ASN A 196 -9.32 -8.89 -1.14
N ILE A 197 -9.76 -7.68 -0.83
CA ILE A 197 -10.43 -7.39 0.44
C ILE A 197 -11.76 -8.14 0.62
N GLY A 198 -12.45 -8.46 -0.49
CA GLY A 198 -13.68 -9.24 -0.47
C GLY A 198 -13.44 -10.67 0.00
N GLU A 199 -12.47 -11.36 -0.64
CA GLU A 199 -12.01 -12.70 -0.24
C GLU A 199 -11.52 -12.71 1.22
N PHE A 200 -10.84 -11.66 1.67
CA PHE A 200 -10.39 -11.56 3.05
C PHE A 200 -11.57 -11.47 4.03
N VAL A 201 -12.56 -10.61 3.76
CA VAL A 201 -13.76 -10.49 4.59
C VAL A 201 -14.57 -11.78 4.60
N GLU A 202 -14.67 -12.47 3.47
CA GLU A 202 -15.28 -13.80 3.37
C GLU A 202 -14.58 -14.81 4.29
N MET A 203 -13.25 -14.88 4.22
CA MET A 203 -12.47 -15.80 5.04
C MET A 203 -12.57 -15.47 6.54
N VAL A 204 -12.64 -14.19 6.92
CA VAL A 204 -12.87 -13.77 8.31
C VAL A 204 -14.23 -14.22 8.82
N LYS A 205 -15.28 -14.13 8.01
CA LYS A 205 -16.61 -14.63 8.37
C LYS A 205 -16.64 -16.15 8.47
N ALA A 206 -15.97 -16.82 7.53
CA ALA A 206 -15.88 -18.28 7.49
C ALA A 206 -15.15 -18.87 8.72
N ALA A 207 -14.26 -18.11 9.36
CA ALA A 207 -13.62 -18.49 10.62
C ALA A 207 -14.59 -18.61 11.82
N GLY A 208 -15.86 -18.24 11.66
CA GLY A 208 -16.91 -18.53 12.63
C GLY A 208 -16.85 -17.71 13.93
N ILE A 209 -16.19 -16.55 13.91
CA ILE A 209 -16.09 -15.64 15.06
C ILE A 209 -17.40 -14.82 15.15
N PRO A 210 -18.30 -15.05 16.12
CA PRO A 210 -19.64 -14.45 16.08
C PRO A 210 -19.67 -12.92 16.04
N ARG A 211 -18.68 -12.28 16.69
CA ARG A 211 -18.51 -10.82 16.72
C ARG A 211 -18.18 -10.22 15.35
N LEU A 212 -17.73 -11.03 14.39
CA LEU A 212 -17.28 -10.58 13.06
C LEU A 212 -18.27 -10.90 11.95
N ASN A 213 -19.45 -11.44 12.26
CA ASN A 213 -20.47 -11.78 11.26
C ASN A 213 -20.89 -10.58 10.39
N GLU A 214 -20.90 -9.38 10.97
CA GLU A 214 -21.26 -8.13 10.31
C GLU A 214 -20.05 -7.38 9.71
N LEU A 215 -18.83 -7.92 9.80
CA LEU A 215 -17.67 -7.31 9.18
C LEU A 215 -17.91 -7.16 7.67
N SER A 216 -17.60 -6.01 7.10
CA SER A 216 -17.74 -5.73 5.68
C SER A 216 -16.49 -5.05 5.15
N VAL A 217 -16.35 -5.02 3.83
CA VAL A 217 -15.30 -4.25 3.16
C VAL A 217 -15.36 -2.77 3.58
N VAL A 218 -16.55 -2.19 3.59
CA VAL A 218 -16.77 -0.78 3.94
C VAL A 218 -16.41 -0.51 5.41
N SER A 219 -16.82 -1.39 6.33
CA SER A 219 -16.48 -1.21 7.75
C SER A 219 -14.97 -1.34 7.97
N LEU A 220 -14.31 -2.30 7.31
CA LEU A 220 -12.86 -2.50 7.38
C LEU A 220 -12.09 -1.27 6.88
N GLN A 221 -12.45 -0.75 5.70
CA GLN A 221 -11.86 0.46 5.17
C GLN A 221 -12.07 1.65 6.11
N SER A 222 -13.27 1.79 6.69
CA SER A 222 -13.59 2.87 7.62
C SER A 222 -12.77 2.82 8.91
N MET A 223 -12.54 1.61 9.47
CA MET A 223 -11.70 1.41 10.65
C MET A 223 -10.23 1.81 10.42
N LEU A 224 -9.76 1.68 9.18
CA LEU A 224 -8.35 1.83 8.82
C LEU A 224 -8.04 3.22 8.25
N ALA A 225 -8.98 3.88 7.57
CA ALA A 225 -8.76 5.08 6.77
C ALA A 225 -7.98 6.21 7.48
N THR A 226 -8.13 6.38 8.80
CA THR A 226 -7.49 7.46 9.56
C THR A 226 -6.17 7.05 10.22
N SER A 227 -5.64 5.87 9.88
CA SER A 227 -4.48 5.29 10.59
C SER A 227 -3.20 6.12 10.50
N LEU A 228 -3.09 7.03 9.53
CA LEU A 228 -1.91 7.87 9.31
C LEU A 228 -1.99 9.26 9.99
N GLY A 229 -3.15 9.67 10.53
CA GLY A 229 -3.26 10.88 11.35
C GLY A 229 -3.22 12.23 10.62
N SER A 230 -3.55 12.26 9.32
CA SER A 230 -3.75 13.49 8.53
C SER A 230 -2.57 14.47 8.45
N TYR A 231 -1.34 13.95 8.42
CA TYR A 231 -0.13 14.74 8.20
C TYR A 231 0.19 15.06 6.72
N ILE A 232 -0.50 14.38 5.79
CA ILE A 232 -0.34 14.54 4.34
C ILE A 232 -1.71 14.65 3.69
N SER A 233 -1.77 15.25 2.51
CA SER A 233 -2.99 15.29 1.71
C SER A 233 -3.36 13.90 1.19
N TYR A 234 -4.66 13.63 1.03
CA TYR A 234 -5.20 12.34 0.61
C TYR A 234 -4.71 11.12 1.41
N ASP A 235 -4.46 11.30 2.72
CA ASP A 235 -4.03 10.24 3.63
C ASP A 235 -5.01 9.07 3.65
N ARG A 236 -6.33 9.33 3.70
CA ARG A 236 -7.38 8.31 3.71
C ARG A 236 -7.34 7.43 2.46
N GLN A 237 -7.14 8.05 1.30
CA GLN A 237 -7.03 7.37 0.01
C GLN A 237 -5.78 6.48 -0.02
N LEU A 238 -4.63 7.01 0.36
CA LEU A 238 -3.38 6.24 0.43
C LEU A 238 -3.50 5.05 1.38
N VAL A 239 -4.08 5.26 2.57
CA VAL A 239 -4.26 4.22 3.57
C VAL A 239 -5.25 3.15 3.10
N THR A 240 -6.33 3.54 2.42
CA THR A 240 -7.32 2.58 1.92
C THR A 240 -6.75 1.78 0.73
N SER A 241 -5.93 2.41 -0.11
CA SER A 241 -5.13 1.75 -1.15
C SER A 241 -4.23 0.66 -0.54
N ALA A 242 -3.52 0.99 0.54
CA ALA A 242 -2.57 0.10 1.21
C ALA A 242 -3.20 -1.19 1.78
N ILE A 243 -4.53 -1.28 1.86
CA ILE A 243 -5.22 -2.50 2.29
C ILE A 243 -5.16 -3.59 1.20
N GLU A 244 -5.15 -3.21 -0.08
CA GLU A 244 -5.16 -4.14 -1.21
C GLU A 244 -3.94 -4.00 -2.13
N TYR A 245 -3.22 -2.88 -2.03
CA TYR A 245 -2.12 -2.52 -2.91
C TYR A 245 -0.81 -2.36 -2.12
N PRO A 246 0.07 -3.37 -2.11
CA PRO A 246 1.31 -3.35 -1.33
C PRO A 246 2.23 -2.15 -1.55
N PRO A 247 2.38 -1.59 -2.77
CA PRO A 247 3.21 -0.40 -2.97
C PRO A 247 2.81 0.78 -2.08
N SER A 248 1.51 1.04 -1.90
CA SER A 248 1.04 2.09 -0.98
C SER A 248 1.46 1.81 0.47
N LEU A 249 1.44 0.55 0.91
CA LEU A 249 1.94 0.19 2.24
C LEU A 249 3.44 0.43 2.37
N PHE A 250 4.24 0.03 1.37
CA PHE A 250 5.69 0.22 1.40
C PHE A 250 6.08 1.69 1.53
N VAL A 251 5.42 2.57 0.78
CA VAL A 251 5.60 4.01 0.85
C VAL A 251 5.26 4.54 2.24
N ILE A 252 4.10 4.14 2.81
CA ILE A 252 3.72 4.54 4.17
C ILE A 252 4.79 4.10 5.19
N VAL A 253 5.27 2.85 5.08
CA VAL A 253 6.30 2.31 5.98
C VAL A 253 7.58 3.12 5.88
N ARG A 254 8.07 3.39 4.67
CA ARG A 254 9.24 4.23 4.42
C ARG A 254 9.09 5.59 5.08
N THR A 255 7.99 6.28 4.81
CA THR A 255 7.74 7.62 5.33
C THR A 255 7.65 7.64 6.85
N CYS A 256 7.01 6.64 7.47
CA CYS A 256 6.92 6.53 8.93
C CYS A 256 8.27 6.25 9.60
N LEU A 257 9.14 5.45 8.97
CA LEU A 257 10.48 5.15 9.48
C LEU A 257 11.43 6.35 9.40
N GLU A 258 11.25 7.22 8.41
CA GLU A 258 12.07 8.41 8.23
C GLU A 258 11.60 9.60 9.06
N ASN A 259 10.29 9.75 9.25
CA ASN A 259 9.71 10.96 9.81
C ASN A 259 9.03 10.68 11.15
N SER A 260 9.66 11.16 12.24
CA SER A 260 9.21 10.90 13.60
C SER A 260 7.82 11.48 13.94
N VAL A 261 7.31 12.42 13.14
CA VAL A 261 5.97 13.00 13.27
C VAL A 261 4.87 11.92 13.23
N PHE A 262 5.06 10.87 12.41
CA PHE A 262 4.09 9.78 12.27
C PHE A 262 4.08 8.82 13.47
N ASN A 263 5.02 8.91 14.41
CA ASN A 263 5.04 8.05 15.60
C ASN A 263 3.77 8.17 16.46
N ARG A 264 3.04 9.29 16.34
CA ARG A 264 1.77 9.53 17.03
C ARG A 264 0.56 8.98 16.28
N SER A 265 0.70 8.67 14.99
CA SER A 265 -0.34 8.00 14.21
C SER A 265 -0.47 6.54 14.63
N ARG A 266 -1.64 5.95 14.40
CA ARG A 266 -1.90 4.53 14.71
C ARG A 266 -0.90 3.62 13.98
N LEU A 267 -0.75 3.81 12.68
CA LEU A 267 0.12 2.97 11.84
C LEU A 267 1.60 3.26 12.08
N GLY A 268 2.01 4.52 12.19
CA GLY A 268 3.41 4.86 12.47
C GLY A 268 3.87 4.38 13.86
N GLY A 269 3.01 4.51 14.88
CA GLY A 269 3.27 3.96 16.21
C GLY A 269 3.37 2.42 16.24
N LEU A 270 2.63 1.73 15.38
CA LEU A 270 2.71 0.29 15.19
C LEU A 270 4.00 -0.13 14.48
N ILE A 271 4.36 0.55 13.38
CA ILE A 271 5.57 0.27 12.61
C ILE A 271 6.82 0.38 13.49
N LYS A 272 6.87 1.40 14.37
CA LYS A 272 7.97 1.59 15.33
C LYS A 272 8.18 0.40 16.27
N LYS A 273 7.15 -0.40 16.52
CA LYS A 273 7.18 -1.60 17.38
C LYS A 273 7.44 -2.91 16.61
N CYS A 274 7.49 -2.86 15.27
CA CYS A 274 7.74 -4.02 14.42
C CYS A 274 9.25 -4.23 14.19
N ASP A 275 9.62 -5.42 13.71
CA ASP A 275 11.04 -5.74 13.49
C ASP A 275 11.66 -4.93 12.35
N VAL A 276 10.85 -4.44 11.40
CA VAL A 276 11.28 -3.50 10.36
C VAL A 276 11.98 -2.26 10.94
N ALA A 277 11.52 -1.75 12.09
CA ALA A 277 12.11 -0.56 12.70
C ALA A 277 13.49 -0.86 13.30
N LYS A 278 13.71 -2.10 13.78
CA LYS A 278 15.02 -2.57 14.26
C LYS A 278 15.99 -2.82 13.11
N ARG A 279 15.47 -3.11 11.92
CA ARG A 279 16.24 -3.35 10.68
C ARG A 279 15.98 -2.26 9.63
N LYS A 280 15.80 -1.01 10.08
CA LYS A 280 15.47 0.12 9.22
C LYS A 280 16.45 0.24 8.04
N ASP A 281 17.74 0.08 8.28
CA ASP A 281 18.77 0.22 7.24
C ASP A 281 18.64 -0.85 6.16
N ALA A 282 18.39 -2.10 6.55
CA ALA A 282 18.18 -3.20 5.59
C ALA A 282 16.93 -2.98 4.73
N PHE A 283 15.83 -2.54 5.35
CA PHE A 283 14.61 -2.17 4.62
C PHE A 283 14.87 -1.02 3.66
N THR A 284 15.54 0.04 4.13
CA THR A 284 15.89 1.23 3.34
C THR A 284 16.74 0.87 2.13
N ILE A 285 17.80 0.09 2.32
CA ILE A 285 18.68 -0.35 1.23
C ILE A 285 17.89 -1.15 0.20
N ALA A 286 17.05 -2.09 0.63
CA ALA A 286 16.24 -2.91 -0.29
C ALA A 286 15.25 -2.04 -1.08
N TYR A 287 14.57 -1.12 -0.40
CA TYR A 287 13.62 -0.17 -0.95
C TYR A 287 14.27 0.74 -2.00
N ASP A 288 15.35 1.43 -1.64
CA ASP A 288 16.05 2.35 -2.55
C ASP A 288 16.68 1.61 -3.74
N THR A 289 17.21 0.39 -3.50
CA THR A 289 17.74 -0.45 -4.58
C THR A 289 16.64 -0.83 -5.57
N LEU A 290 15.45 -1.19 -5.09
CA LEU A 290 14.32 -1.51 -5.96
C LEU A 290 13.89 -0.29 -6.78
N LEU A 291 13.75 0.87 -6.14
CA LEU A 291 13.42 2.10 -6.84
C LEU A 291 14.46 2.42 -7.93
N ASN A 292 15.75 2.42 -7.59
CA ASN A 292 16.83 2.79 -8.51
C ASN A 292 17.03 1.78 -9.65
N GLN A 293 16.75 0.49 -9.44
CA GLN A 293 16.80 -0.52 -10.49
C GLN A 293 15.65 -0.42 -11.48
N ASN A 294 14.52 0.16 -11.08
CA ASN A 294 13.28 0.14 -11.84
C ASN A 294 12.77 1.54 -12.19
N THR A 295 13.51 2.63 -11.94
CA THR A 295 13.12 3.98 -12.36
C THR A 295 14.31 4.74 -12.91
N LYS A 296 14.06 5.72 -13.78
CA LYS A 296 15.09 6.64 -14.25
C LYS A 296 15.59 7.56 -13.14
N PRO A 297 16.82 8.13 -13.29
CA PRO A 297 17.34 9.14 -12.38
C PRO A 297 16.39 10.32 -12.24
N LEU A 298 16.36 10.89 -11.03
CA LEU A 298 15.53 12.03 -10.71
C LEU A 298 16.27 13.34 -11.05
N ASN A 299 15.54 14.30 -11.61
CA ASN A 299 15.94 15.69 -11.83
C ASN A 299 15.75 16.48 -10.53
N ILE A 300 16.46 16.10 -9.47
CA ILE A 300 16.42 16.85 -8.21
C ILE A 300 17.41 18.00 -8.33
N GLN A 301 16.91 19.23 -8.42
CA GLN A 301 17.67 20.45 -8.16
C GLN A 301 17.54 20.85 -6.69
#